data_AF-A0AA35W9E6-F1
#
_entry.id   AF-A0AA35W9E6-F1
#
_cell.length_a   1.000
_cell.length_b   1.000
_cell.length_c   1.000
_cell.angle_alpha   90.00
_cell.angle_beta   90.00
_cell.angle_gamma   90.00
#
_symmetry.space_group_name_H-M   'P 1'
#
loop_
_entity.id
_entity.type
_entity.pdbx_description
1 polymer ?
#
loop_
_entity_poly.entity_id
_entity_poly.type
_entity_poly.pdbx_seq_one_letter_code
_entity_poly.pdbx_strand_id
1 'polypeptide(L)'
;MRAEVIRLQRNLGTTTVYVTHDQVEAMTMGSRVAVLRDGLLQQVDRPQVLYDHPDNVFVAAFIGSPSMNLYQGRIEGTATAARVIFGAHSFSLPDQGTEGDEFSGSDGQEVIVGIRPEWLVEQTPDNADWPSVRARVELLEALGSELVAHTTIEAAAAEIDTPELAEASVGDSRDGAPCLARLSPRSQVAVGDTIDLAINTPSVHLFDALSDVVIGVDVGGTKTHAAAFDRHFNVITDLTVPTLAGGVEQVGAGIISTVAALQSNGQQLKGVGIGLPGIVDSSAGLVRHAINLGIGDDALDIVSRLNATLGVPCWIANDVNAAALGVYEILRRDHRGLRDLVYLSIGTGIAAGVILDGRIYRGHNGFAGDIGHFCIDPDGPRCVCGLQGCLEAVASGTALSRQWPAAGPHSSVEALFAAADRGDDEATLILGRAVEHLTRAVHILALTFDVDRIVIGGGVADVGASLLMDFLEQGLNRLQSRSPFTRALNLCDRIMLKPPEPVGVIGAAALARRSPSG
;
A
#
# COMPACT_ATOMS: atom_id res chain seq x y z
N MET A 1 -3.19 -35.86 17.72
CA MET A 1 -2.81 -34.44 17.86
C MET A 1 -3.84 -33.45 17.33
N ARG A 2 -4.05 -33.24 16.01
CA ARG A 2 -5.01 -32.22 15.49
C ARG A 2 -6.44 -32.34 16.07
N ALA A 3 -6.99 -33.55 16.06
CA ALA A 3 -8.31 -33.83 16.64
C ALA A 3 -8.39 -33.57 18.16
N GLU A 4 -7.28 -33.75 18.90
CA GLU A 4 -7.22 -33.48 20.33
C GLU A 4 -7.17 -31.98 20.62
N VAL A 5 -6.46 -31.20 19.78
CA VAL A 5 -6.42 -29.74 19.89
C VAL A 5 -7.79 -29.12 19.59
N ILE A 6 -8.48 -29.58 18.53
CA ILE A 6 -9.86 -29.14 18.25
C ILE A 6 -10.80 -29.49 19.41
N ARG A 7 -10.66 -30.68 19.99
CA ARG A 7 -11.49 -31.12 21.12
C ARG A 7 -11.20 -30.30 22.38
N LEU A 8 -9.94 -29.99 22.65
CA LEU A 8 -9.54 -29.14 23.77
C LEU A 8 -10.08 -27.72 23.60
N GLN A 9 -9.94 -27.13 22.41
CA GLN A 9 -10.45 -25.79 22.08
C GLN A 9 -11.98 -25.72 22.28
N ARG A 10 -12.73 -26.72 21.77
CA ARG A 10 -14.19 -26.81 22.00
C ARG A 10 -14.55 -26.95 23.47
N ASN A 11 -13.80 -27.75 24.23
CA ASN A 11 -14.05 -27.96 25.66
C ASN A 11 -13.75 -26.71 26.50
N LEU A 12 -12.73 -25.94 26.12
CA LEU A 12 -12.34 -24.71 26.83
C LEU A 12 -13.28 -23.53 26.54
N GLY A 13 -14.05 -23.58 25.44
CA GLY A 13 -15.02 -22.54 25.08
C GLY A 13 -14.41 -21.15 24.90
N THR A 14 -13.10 -21.06 24.70
CA THR A 14 -12.35 -19.81 24.63
C THR A 14 -11.91 -19.53 23.20
N THR A 15 -12.01 -18.27 22.76
CA THR A 15 -11.48 -17.83 21.47
C THR A 15 -9.98 -18.12 21.43
N THR A 16 -9.57 -18.97 20.49
CA THR A 16 -8.19 -19.39 20.33
C THR A 16 -7.68 -18.90 18.98
N VAL A 17 -6.56 -18.20 18.97
CA VAL A 17 -5.84 -17.83 17.75
C VAL A 17 -4.67 -18.80 17.62
N TYR A 18 -4.59 -19.48 16.48
CA TYR A 18 -3.51 -20.39 16.14
C TYR A 18 -2.80 -19.88 14.88
N VAL A 19 -1.48 -19.85 14.91
CA VAL A 19 -0.63 -19.39 13.80
C VAL A 19 0.18 -20.58 13.32
N THR A 20 0.10 -20.88 12.03
CA THR A 20 0.80 -22.01 11.41
C THR A 20 1.29 -21.63 10.02
N HIS A 21 2.32 -22.34 9.55
CA HIS A 21 2.79 -22.31 8.17
C HIS A 21 2.22 -23.49 7.36
N ASP A 22 1.57 -24.46 8.01
CA ASP A 22 0.93 -25.59 7.34
C ASP A 22 -0.53 -25.23 7.03
N GLN A 23 -0.81 -25.09 5.74
CA GLN A 23 -2.16 -24.79 5.25
C GLN A 23 -3.17 -25.86 5.63
N VAL A 24 -2.78 -27.14 5.66
CA VAL A 24 -3.68 -28.24 6.05
C VAL A 24 -4.10 -28.08 7.51
N GLU A 25 -3.22 -27.59 8.38
CA GLU A 25 -3.61 -27.27 9.77
C GLU A 25 -4.60 -26.13 9.82
N ALA A 26 -4.35 -25.03 9.12
CA ALA A 26 -5.24 -23.87 9.07
C ALA A 26 -6.63 -24.29 8.56
N MET A 27 -6.68 -25.03 7.46
CA MET A 27 -7.91 -25.41 6.77
C MET A 27 -8.73 -26.46 7.54
N THR A 28 -8.11 -27.31 8.36
CA THR A 28 -8.82 -28.37 9.10
C THR A 28 -9.20 -27.98 10.53
N MET A 29 -8.45 -27.06 11.16
CA MET A 29 -8.65 -26.71 12.56
C MET A 29 -9.40 -25.38 12.76
N GLY A 30 -9.28 -24.44 11.82
CA GLY A 30 -9.87 -23.11 11.92
C GLY A 30 -11.36 -23.10 11.62
N SER A 31 -12.16 -22.46 12.49
CA SER A 31 -13.53 -22.05 12.12
C SER A 31 -13.53 -20.90 11.11
N ARG A 32 -12.47 -20.08 11.16
CA ARG A 32 -12.09 -19.07 10.19
C ARG A 32 -10.58 -19.11 10.07
N VAL A 33 -10.08 -18.76 8.89
CA VAL A 33 -8.65 -18.67 8.60
C VAL A 33 -8.40 -17.25 8.08
N ALA A 34 -7.35 -16.62 8.60
CA ALA A 34 -6.89 -15.32 8.15
C ALA A 34 -5.61 -15.53 7.34
N VAL A 35 -5.63 -15.15 6.06
CA VAL A 35 -4.45 -15.19 5.19
C VAL A 35 -3.79 -13.83 5.23
N LEU A 36 -2.49 -13.79 5.49
CA LEU A 36 -1.69 -12.56 5.55
C LEU A 36 -0.54 -12.62 4.55
N ARG A 37 -0.22 -11.46 3.97
CA ARG A 37 0.97 -11.24 3.13
C ARG A 37 1.70 -10.01 3.62
N ASP A 38 2.98 -10.14 3.97
CA ASP A 38 3.81 -9.05 4.48
C ASP A 38 3.16 -8.26 5.63
N GLY A 39 2.46 -8.98 6.52
CA GLY A 39 1.74 -8.41 7.66
C GLY A 39 0.38 -7.77 7.34
N LEU A 40 -0.02 -7.74 6.06
CA LEU A 40 -1.33 -7.25 5.63
C LEU A 40 -2.31 -8.40 5.47
N LEU A 41 -3.49 -8.25 6.07
CA LEU A 41 -4.59 -9.21 5.92
C LEU A 41 -5.11 -9.21 4.49
N GLN A 42 -5.11 -10.38 3.85
CA GLN A 42 -5.56 -10.57 2.47
C GLN A 42 -7.01 -11.02 2.42
N GLN A 43 -7.39 -12.01 3.23
CA GLN A 43 -8.76 -12.54 3.31
C GLN A 43 -8.98 -13.22 4.67
N VAL A 44 -10.19 -13.15 5.21
CA VAL A 44 -10.59 -13.90 6.42
C VAL A 44 -11.94 -14.57 6.23
N ASP A 45 -11.93 -15.86 5.95
CA ASP A 45 -13.17 -16.61 5.76
C ASP A 45 -13.10 -18.03 6.36
N ARG A 46 -14.18 -18.79 6.21
CA ARG A 46 -14.20 -20.22 6.45
C ARG A 46 -13.22 -20.91 5.50
N PRO A 47 -12.57 -22.01 5.93
CA PRO A 47 -11.62 -22.75 5.09
C PRO A 47 -12.11 -23.02 3.67
N GLN A 48 -13.31 -23.57 3.53
CA GLN A 48 -13.83 -23.91 2.21
C GLN A 48 -14.10 -22.69 1.32
N VAL A 49 -14.53 -21.56 1.91
CA VAL A 49 -14.76 -20.32 1.15
C VAL A 49 -13.43 -19.72 0.66
N LEU A 50 -12.36 -19.78 1.47
CA LEU A 50 -11.02 -19.38 1.01
C LEU A 50 -10.52 -20.22 -0.19
N TYR A 51 -10.89 -21.50 -0.22
CA TYR A 51 -10.51 -22.40 -1.29
C TYR A 51 -11.29 -22.14 -2.58
N ASP A 52 -12.62 -22.04 -2.45
CA ASP A 52 -13.60 -21.93 -3.54
C ASP A 52 -13.77 -20.50 -4.07
N HIS A 53 -13.51 -19.47 -3.24
CA HIS A 53 -13.71 -18.06 -3.56
C HIS A 53 -12.54 -17.21 -3.02
N PRO A 54 -11.33 -17.34 -3.60
CA PRO A 54 -10.19 -16.52 -3.20
C PRO A 54 -10.38 -15.06 -3.66
N ASP A 55 -10.21 -14.10 -2.75
CA ASP A 55 -10.39 -12.66 -3.03
C ASP A 55 -9.35 -12.09 -4.01
N ASN A 56 -8.19 -12.75 -4.14
CA ASN A 56 -7.12 -12.33 -5.02
C ASN A 56 -6.18 -13.48 -5.41
N VAL A 57 -5.36 -13.22 -6.43
CA VAL A 57 -4.39 -14.16 -7.00
C VAL A 57 -3.44 -14.73 -5.95
N PHE A 58 -3.02 -13.93 -4.95
CA PHE A 58 -2.14 -14.43 -3.89
C PHE A 58 -2.84 -15.48 -3.04
N VAL A 59 -4.08 -15.23 -2.58
CA VAL A 59 -4.84 -16.22 -1.80
C VAL A 59 -5.11 -17.47 -2.64
N ALA A 60 -5.45 -17.30 -3.92
CA ALA A 60 -5.68 -18.39 -4.86
C ALA A 60 -4.45 -19.29 -5.05
N ALA A 61 -3.28 -18.67 -5.20
CA ALA A 61 -2.01 -19.35 -5.38
C ALA A 61 -1.50 -19.99 -4.08
N PHE A 62 -1.74 -19.32 -2.96
CA PHE A 62 -1.31 -19.77 -1.64
C PHE A 62 -2.19 -20.92 -1.14
N ILE A 63 -3.50 -20.76 -1.04
CA ILE A 63 -4.39 -21.76 -0.43
C ILE A 63 -4.62 -22.93 -1.38
N GLY A 64 -4.18 -24.14 -1.00
CA GLY A 64 -4.46 -25.39 -1.72
C GLY A 64 -3.22 -26.23 -1.95
N SER A 65 -3.35 -27.54 -1.84
CA SER A 65 -2.25 -28.48 -2.10
C SER A 65 -2.76 -29.64 -2.97
N PRO A 66 -2.31 -29.77 -4.24
CA PRO A 66 -1.36 -28.90 -4.92
C PRO A 66 -1.89 -27.48 -5.17
N SER A 67 -0.98 -26.55 -5.47
CA SER A 67 -1.31 -25.15 -5.74
C SER A 67 -2.16 -24.99 -7.01
N MET A 68 -2.88 -23.88 -7.11
CA MET A 68 -3.64 -23.54 -8.31
C MET A 68 -2.72 -23.32 -9.51
N ASN A 69 -3.14 -23.77 -10.70
CA ASN A 69 -2.50 -23.42 -11.96
C ASN A 69 -2.87 -21.99 -12.36
N LEU A 70 -1.88 -21.14 -12.64
CA LEU A 70 -2.09 -19.71 -12.89
C LEU A 70 -1.40 -19.28 -14.18
N TYR A 71 -2.19 -18.79 -15.14
CA TYR A 71 -1.74 -18.42 -16.48
C TYR A 71 -2.12 -17.00 -16.84
N GLN A 72 -1.28 -16.33 -17.64
CA GLN A 72 -1.66 -15.08 -18.30
C GLN A 72 -2.64 -15.37 -19.44
N GLY A 73 -3.71 -14.61 -19.48
CA GLY A 73 -4.73 -14.67 -20.52
C GLY A 73 -5.30 -13.32 -20.87
N ARG A 74 -6.24 -13.32 -21.80
CA ARG A 74 -7.01 -12.14 -22.22
C ARG A 74 -8.42 -12.53 -22.58
N ILE A 75 -9.34 -11.58 -22.48
CA ILE A 75 -10.71 -11.72 -22.93
C ILE A 75 -10.81 -11.20 -24.36
N GLU A 76 -11.48 -11.97 -25.22
CA GLU A 76 -11.87 -11.54 -26.56
C GLU A 76 -13.36 -11.74 -26.77
N GLY A 77 -14.01 -10.78 -27.44
CA GLY A 77 -15.41 -10.87 -27.85
C GLY A 77 -16.32 -9.84 -27.19
N THR A 78 -17.62 -9.96 -27.47
CA THR A 78 -18.63 -9.00 -26.97
C THR A 78 -19.18 -9.44 -25.61
N ALA A 79 -19.86 -8.54 -24.90
CA ALA A 79 -20.48 -8.82 -23.59
C ALA A 79 -21.41 -10.04 -23.57
N THR A 80 -21.93 -10.47 -24.72
CA THR A 80 -22.83 -11.64 -24.87
C THR A 80 -22.14 -12.88 -25.44
N ALA A 81 -20.84 -12.81 -25.77
CA ALA A 81 -20.08 -13.88 -26.40
C ALA A 81 -18.57 -13.75 -26.13
N ALA A 82 -18.21 -13.55 -24.86
CA ALA A 82 -16.83 -13.40 -24.44
C ALA A 82 -16.13 -14.77 -24.31
N ARG A 83 -14.88 -14.84 -24.76
CA ARG A 83 -13.99 -16.00 -24.61
C ARG A 83 -12.73 -15.58 -23.87
N VAL A 84 -12.22 -16.48 -23.05
CA VAL A 84 -10.91 -16.34 -22.41
C VAL A 84 -9.90 -17.09 -23.26
N ILE A 85 -8.78 -16.44 -23.55
CA ILE A 85 -7.65 -17.00 -24.29
C ILE A 85 -6.42 -16.95 -23.41
N PHE A 86 -5.72 -18.07 -23.28
CA PHE A 86 -4.45 -18.16 -22.55
C PHE A 86 -3.53 -19.12 -23.30
N GLY A 87 -2.40 -18.61 -23.79
CA GLY A 87 -1.53 -19.38 -24.67
C GLY A 87 -2.24 -19.87 -25.94
N ALA A 88 -2.11 -21.17 -26.23
CA ALA A 88 -2.81 -21.85 -27.34
C ALA A 88 -4.25 -22.29 -27.01
N HIS A 89 -4.75 -22.00 -25.80
CA HIS A 89 -5.99 -22.53 -25.28
C HIS A 89 -7.08 -21.44 -25.15
N SER A 90 -8.35 -21.85 -25.25
CA SER A 90 -9.46 -20.92 -25.05
C SER A 90 -10.75 -21.62 -24.60
N PHE A 91 -11.58 -20.92 -23.84
CA PHE A 91 -12.92 -21.35 -23.47
C PHE A 91 -13.91 -20.19 -23.47
N SER A 92 -15.19 -20.49 -23.65
CA SER A 92 -16.26 -19.47 -23.55
C SER A 92 -16.63 -19.26 -22.09
N LEU A 93 -16.89 -18.01 -21.72
CA LEU A 93 -17.48 -17.71 -20.42
C LEU A 93 -18.94 -18.22 -20.38
N PRO A 94 -19.42 -18.77 -19.25
CA PRO A 94 -20.83 -19.10 -19.10
C PRO A 94 -21.70 -17.84 -19.31
N ASP A 95 -22.89 -17.99 -19.90
CA ASP A 95 -23.87 -16.90 -20.00
C ASP A 95 -24.14 -16.32 -18.61
N GLN A 96 -24.13 -14.98 -18.50
CA GLN A 96 -24.36 -14.28 -17.24
C GLN A 96 -25.72 -14.70 -16.64
N GLY A 97 -25.68 -15.42 -15.51
CA GLY A 97 -26.90 -15.95 -14.87
C GLY A 97 -26.77 -17.31 -14.17
N THR A 98 -25.58 -17.91 -14.10
CA THR A 98 -25.31 -19.07 -13.23
C THR A 98 -24.54 -18.61 -12.00
N GLU A 99 -24.98 -19.04 -10.81
CA GLU A 99 -24.44 -18.61 -9.51
C GLU A 99 -22.91 -18.79 -9.42
N GLY A 100 -22.20 -17.67 -9.57
CA GLY A 100 -20.74 -17.52 -9.56
C GLY A 100 -20.43 -16.06 -9.89
N ASP A 101 -19.36 -15.48 -9.34
CA ASP A 101 -19.05 -14.05 -9.43
C ASP A 101 -19.29 -13.47 -10.83
N GLU A 102 -20.16 -12.46 -10.92
CA GLU A 102 -20.51 -11.77 -12.17
C GLU A 102 -19.27 -11.10 -12.76
N PHE A 103 -18.55 -11.81 -13.64
CA PHE A 103 -17.38 -11.25 -14.29
C PHE A 103 -17.79 -10.33 -15.46
N SER A 104 -17.60 -9.02 -15.29
CA SER A 104 -17.86 -7.98 -16.29
C SER A 104 -16.58 -7.60 -17.06
N GLY A 105 -16.03 -8.54 -17.83
CA GLY A 105 -14.81 -8.30 -18.60
C GLY A 105 -15.04 -7.56 -19.91
N SER A 106 -14.12 -6.65 -20.26
CA SER A 106 -14.13 -5.94 -21.56
C SER A 106 -13.32 -6.68 -22.62
N ASP A 107 -13.66 -6.49 -23.90
CA ASP A 107 -12.85 -6.99 -25.02
C ASP A 107 -11.40 -6.46 -24.93
N GLY A 108 -10.42 -7.36 -25.03
CA GLY A 108 -9.00 -7.05 -24.91
C GLY A 108 -8.46 -6.96 -23.47
N GLN A 109 -9.29 -7.14 -22.44
CA GLN A 109 -8.83 -7.10 -21.05
C GLN A 109 -7.89 -8.28 -20.74
N GLU A 110 -6.72 -7.98 -20.16
CA GLU A 110 -5.80 -9.00 -19.65
C GLU A 110 -6.34 -9.61 -18.34
N VAL A 111 -6.23 -10.92 -18.19
CA VAL A 111 -6.67 -11.67 -17.00
C VAL A 111 -5.67 -12.74 -16.58
N ILE A 112 -5.64 -13.07 -15.30
CA ILE A 112 -4.96 -14.26 -14.79
C ILE A 112 -6.01 -15.36 -14.68
N VAL A 113 -5.77 -16.45 -15.40
CA VAL A 113 -6.64 -17.64 -15.40
C VAL A 113 -6.15 -18.59 -14.31
N GLY A 114 -7.00 -18.85 -13.33
CA GLY A 114 -6.75 -19.77 -12.22
C GLY A 114 -7.55 -21.05 -12.34
N ILE A 115 -6.87 -22.20 -12.39
CA ILE A 115 -7.50 -23.52 -12.50
C ILE A 115 -6.94 -24.45 -11.42
N ARG A 116 -7.80 -24.92 -10.51
CA ARG A 116 -7.37 -25.92 -9.52
C ARG A 116 -7.03 -27.25 -10.21
N PRO A 117 -6.06 -28.02 -9.70
CA PRO A 117 -5.65 -29.29 -10.32
C PRO A 117 -6.80 -30.30 -10.52
N GLU A 118 -7.78 -30.35 -9.62
CA GLU A 118 -8.96 -31.22 -9.72
C GLU A 118 -9.99 -30.77 -10.77
N TRP A 119 -9.87 -29.56 -11.31
CA TRP A 119 -10.74 -29.06 -12.37
C TRP A 119 -10.17 -29.27 -13.77
N LEU A 120 -8.96 -29.84 -13.83
CA LEU A 120 -8.35 -30.41 -15.03
C LEU A 120 -8.48 -31.93 -14.96
N VAL A 121 -9.42 -32.47 -15.72
CA VAL A 121 -9.73 -33.91 -15.72
C VAL A 121 -9.37 -34.54 -17.05
N GLU A 122 -9.08 -35.85 -17.04
CA GLU A 122 -8.87 -36.60 -18.28
C GLU A 122 -10.11 -36.47 -19.19
N GLN A 123 -9.88 -36.21 -20.48
CA GLN A 123 -10.97 -36.13 -21.44
C GLN A 123 -11.57 -37.53 -21.65
N THR A 124 -12.88 -37.62 -21.54
CA THR A 124 -13.69 -38.83 -21.65
C THR A 124 -14.88 -38.57 -22.56
N PRO A 125 -15.61 -39.61 -23.02
CA PRO A 125 -16.84 -39.40 -23.78
C PRO A 125 -17.90 -38.54 -23.08
N ASP A 126 -17.91 -38.50 -21.74
CA ASP A 126 -18.89 -37.77 -20.94
C ASP A 126 -18.63 -36.26 -20.89
N ASN A 127 -17.39 -35.83 -21.14
CA ASN A 127 -16.98 -34.42 -21.15
C ASN A 127 -16.31 -34.04 -22.49
N ALA A 128 -16.63 -34.76 -23.56
CA ALA A 128 -16.01 -34.57 -24.88
C ALA A 128 -16.21 -33.15 -25.43
N ASP A 129 -17.32 -32.50 -25.07
CA ASP A 129 -17.66 -31.14 -25.49
C ASP A 129 -17.03 -30.04 -24.61
N TRP A 130 -16.34 -30.41 -23.52
CA TRP A 130 -15.66 -29.44 -22.67
C TRP A 130 -14.40 -28.92 -23.36
N PRO A 131 -14.04 -27.64 -23.15
CA PRO A 131 -12.77 -27.12 -23.64
C PRO A 131 -11.62 -27.87 -22.98
N SER A 132 -10.55 -28.12 -23.72
CA SER A 132 -9.40 -28.88 -23.23
C SER A 132 -8.07 -28.14 -23.38
N VAL A 133 -7.14 -28.50 -22.50
CA VAL A 133 -5.74 -28.06 -22.52
C VAL A 133 -4.89 -29.24 -22.93
N ARG A 134 -4.08 -29.05 -23.98
CA ARG A 134 -3.13 -30.05 -24.43
C ARG A 134 -1.87 -29.97 -23.56
N ALA A 135 -1.60 -31.04 -22.82
CA ALA A 135 -0.56 -31.07 -21.80
C ALA A 135 0.40 -32.24 -22.01
N ARG A 136 1.71 -31.99 -21.87
CA ARG A 136 2.75 -33.01 -21.92
C ARG A 136 3.11 -33.48 -20.53
N VAL A 137 3.03 -34.77 -20.26
CA VAL A 137 3.26 -35.35 -18.94
C VAL A 137 4.76 -35.49 -18.67
N GLU A 138 5.24 -34.87 -17.61
CA GLU A 138 6.65 -34.87 -17.22
C GLU A 138 6.91 -35.75 -16.00
N LEU A 139 5.98 -35.75 -15.04
CA LEU A 139 6.04 -36.57 -13.85
C LEU A 139 4.62 -37.00 -13.43
N LEU A 140 4.51 -38.22 -12.93
CA LEU A 140 3.30 -38.76 -12.32
C LEU A 140 3.60 -39.16 -10.88
N GLU A 141 2.84 -38.61 -9.94
CA GLU A 141 2.92 -38.95 -8.53
C GLU A 141 1.71 -39.79 -8.11
N ALA A 142 1.96 -41.03 -7.71
CA ALA A 142 0.92 -41.94 -7.24
C ALA A 142 0.71 -41.80 -5.73
N LEU A 143 -0.35 -41.08 -5.34
CA LEU A 143 -0.73 -40.86 -3.94
C LEU A 143 -1.73 -41.90 -3.41
N GLY A 144 -2.01 -42.93 -4.22
CA GLY A 144 -2.89 -44.05 -3.88
C GLY A 144 -4.36 -43.79 -4.26
N SER A 145 -4.98 -42.75 -3.70
CA SER A 145 -6.37 -42.37 -4.04
C SER A 145 -6.49 -41.57 -5.32
N GLU A 146 -5.38 -41.00 -5.80
CA GLU A 146 -5.30 -40.16 -6.99
C GLU A 146 -3.89 -40.22 -7.58
N LEU A 147 -3.79 -39.78 -8.84
CA LEU A 147 -2.53 -39.50 -9.52
C LEU A 147 -2.42 -37.98 -9.69
N VAL A 148 -1.33 -37.38 -9.21
CA VAL A 148 -1.01 -35.98 -9.52
C VAL A 148 -0.08 -35.99 -10.73
N ALA A 149 -0.57 -35.46 -11.85
CA ALA A 149 0.21 -35.31 -13.07
C ALA A 149 0.84 -33.92 -13.10
N HIS A 150 2.17 -33.88 -13.17
CA HIS A 150 2.96 -32.70 -13.46
C HIS A 150 3.17 -32.65 -14.97
N THR A 151 2.64 -31.60 -15.59
CA THR A 151 2.59 -31.47 -17.04
C THR A 151 3.04 -30.08 -17.48
N THR A 152 3.38 -29.93 -18.75
CA THR A 152 3.67 -28.63 -19.38
C THR A 152 2.66 -28.33 -20.48
N ILE A 153 2.26 -27.06 -20.59
CA ILE A 153 1.28 -26.57 -21.57
C ILE A 153 1.82 -25.35 -22.32
N GLU A 154 1.28 -25.09 -23.52
CA GLU A 154 1.64 -23.92 -24.31
C GLU A 154 0.88 -22.68 -23.82
N ALA A 155 1.34 -22.11 -22.71
CA ALA A 155 0.83 -20.88 -22.12
C ALA A 155 1.96 -20.10 -21.42
N ALA A 156 1.68 -18.85 -21.03
CA ALA A 156 2.57 -18.07 -20.17
C ALA A 156 2.10 -18.22 -18.72
N ALA A 157 3.00 -18.63 -17.82
CA ALA A 157 2.71 -18.70 -16.39
C ALA A 157 2.55 -17.29 -15.81
N ALA A 158 1.63 -17.11 -14.86
CA ALA A 158 1.52 -15.86 -14.12
C ALA A 158 2.64 -15.78 -13.08
N GLU A 159 3.45 -14.71 -13.13
CA GLU A 159 4.44 -14.44 -12.09
C GLU A 159 3.76 -13.94 -10.81
N ILE A 160 3.87 -14.74 -9.75
CA ILE A 160 3.34 -14.43 -8.44
C ILE A 160 4.49 -14.42 -7.45
N ASP A 161 4.64 -13.29 -6.77
CA ASP A 161 5.69 -13.07 -5.79
C ASP A 161 5.34 -13.80 -4.47
N THR A 162 5.57 -15.10 -4.50
CA THR A 162 5.38 -16.08 -3.42
C THR A 162 6.60 -17.01 -3.39
N PRO A 163 7.46 -16.91 -2.36
CA PRO A 163 8.67 -17.73 -2.26
C PRO A 163 8.40 -19.26 -2.28
N GLU A 164 7.25 -19.70 -1.75
CA GLU A 164 6.88 -21.12 -1.64
C GLU A 164 6.46 -21.75 -2.97
N LEU A 165 5.97 -20.97 -3.94
CA LEU A 165 5.57 -21.50 -5.26
C LEU A 165 6.74 -21.68 -6.22
N ALA A 166 7.87 -21.02 -5.97
CA ALA A 166 9.08 -21.14 -6.80
C ALA A 166 9.75 -22.52 -6.68
N GLU A 167 9.49 -23.27 -5.60
CA GLU A 167 10.08 -24.60 -5.37
C GLU A 167 9.26 -25.74 -6.01
N ALA A 168 7.97 -25.52 -6.31
CA ALA A 168 7.07 -26.54 -6.89
C ALA A 168 7.14 -26.63 -8.42
N SER A 169 7.73 -25.64 -9.10
CA SER A 169 7.96 -25.64 -10.54
C SER A 169 9.16 -26.50 -10.90
N VAL A 170 8.96 -27.82 -11.03
CA VAL A 170 9.92 -28.70 -11.70
C VAL A 170 9.74 -28.52 -13.21
N GLY A 171 10.65 -27.80 -13.87
CA GLY A 171 10.69 -27.64 -15.33
C GLY A 171 11.58 -26.49 -15.78
N ASP A 172 12.54 -26.77 -16.68
CA ASP A 172 13.35 -25.74 -17.35
C ASP A 172 12.42 -24.93 -18.26
N SER A 173 12.35 -23.61 -18.08
CA SER A 173 11.33 -22.69 -18.62
C SER A 173 11.41 -22.44 -20.14
N ARG A 174 11.95 -23.41 -20.89
CA ARG A 174 12.11 -23.34 -22.35
C ARG A 174 10.99 -24.03 -23.15
N ASP A 175 10.19 -24.91 -22.52
CA ASP A 175 9.23 -25.79 -23.22
C ASP A 175 7.73 -25.56 -22.89
N GLY A 176 7.37 -24.60 -22.04
CA GLY A 176 5.97 -24.25 -21.71
C GLY A 176 5.76 -23.85 -20.26
N ALA A 177 4.51 -23.54 -19.88
CA ALA A 177 4.14 -23.26 -18.49
C ALA A 177 3.79 -24.55 -17.73
N PRO A 178 4.16 -24.67 -16.44
CA PRO A 178 3.80 -25.82 -15.62
C PRO A 178 2.28 -25.91 -15.41
N CYS A 179 1.77 -27.14 -15.31
CA CYS A 179 0.36 -27.47 -15.17
C CYS A 179 0.19 -28.75 -14.34
N LEU A 180 -0.48 -28.66 -13.21
CA LEU A 180 -0.82 -29.76 -12.33
C LEU A 180 -2.25 -30.21 -12.57
N ALA A 181 -2.47 -31.51 -12.73
CA ALA A 181 -3.79 -32.10 -12.85
C ALA A 181 -3.96 -33.28 -11.90
N ARG A 182 -5.16 -33.46 -11.34
CA ARG A 182 -5.51 -34.65 -10.55
C ARG A 182 -6.26 -35.65 -11.43
N LEU A 183 -5.60 -36.76 -11.70
CA LEU A 183 -6.14 -37.85 -12.51
C LEU A 183 -6.67 -38.99 -11.62
N SER A 184 -7.58 -39.77 -12.19
CA SER A 184 -8.05 -41.02 -11.59
C SER A 184 -6.86 -41.95 -11.30
N PRO A 185 -6.83 -42.65 -10.15
CA PRO A 185 -5.80 -43.65 -9.87
C PRO A 185 -5.80 -44.84 -10.85
N ARG A 186 -6.82 -44.93 -11.72
CA ARG A 186 -6.94 -45.94 -12.78
C ARG A 186 -6.56 -45.41 -14.16
N SER A 187 -6.10 -44.16 -14.26
CA SER A 187 -5.65 -43.58 -15.52
C SER A 187 -4.49 -44.41 -16.10
N GLN A 188 -4.48 -44.56 -17.42
CA GLN A 188 -3.46 -45.32 -18.17
C GLN A 188 -2.34 -44.41 -18.69
N VAL A 189 -2.38 -43.12 -18.35
CA VAL A 189 -1.41 -42.11 -18.76
C VAL A 189 -0.01 -42.47 -18.26
N ALA A 190 0.98 -42.30 -19.11
CA ALA A 190 2.39 -42.51 -18.82
C ALA A 190 3.21 -41.21 -18.95
N VAL A 191 4.37 -41.18 -18.28
CA VAL A 191 5.33 -40.08 -18.44
C VAL A 191 5.80 -40.01 -19.90
N GLY A 192 5.77 -38.81 -20.47
CA GLY A 192 6.08 -38.53 -21.86
C GLY A 192 4.85 -38.46 -22.78
N ASP A 193 3.67 -38.90 -22.31
CA ASP A 193 2.44 -38.79 -23.08
C ASP A 193 2.04 -37.32 -23.27
N THR A 194 1.33 -37.05 -24.36
CA THR A 194 0.61 -35.79 -24.56
C THR A 194 -0.87 -36.08 -24.45
N ILE A 195 -1.52 -35.49 -23.47
CA ILE A 195 -2.92 -35.74 -23.11
C ILE A 195 -3.74 -34.47 -23.27
N ASP A 196 -5.03 -34.64 -23.54
CA ASP A 196 -6.00 -33.55 -23.49
C ASP A 196 -6.71 -33.57 -22.14
N LEU A 197 -6.58 -32.48 -21.39
CA LEU A 197 -7.21 -32.28 -20.09
C LEU A 197 -8.44 -31.39 -20.27
N ALA A 198 -9.63 -31.94 -20.06
CA ALA A 198 -10.87 -31.19 -20.09
C ALA A 198 -10.95 -30.24 -18.88
N ILE A 199 -11.39 -29.00 -19.13
CA ILE A 199 -11.53 -27.94 -18.13
C ILE A 199 -12.99 -27.91 -17.65
N ASN A 200 -13.20 -28.02 -16.34
CA ASN A 200 -14.49 -27.73 -15.73
C ASN A 200 -14.70 -26.20 -15.66
N THR A 201 -15.20 -25.60 -16.74
CA THR A 201 -15.27 -24.13 -16.89
C THR A 201 -16.06 -23.37 -15.82
N PRO A 202 -17.18 -23.88 -15.24
CA PRO A 202 -17.88 -23.20 -14.16
C PRO A 202 -17.04 -23.02 -12.89
N SER A 203 -15.93 -23.73 -12.77
CA SER A 203 -15.03 -23.65 -11.62
C SER A 203 -13.80 -22.79 -11.91
N VAL A 204 -13.55 -22.33 -13.13
CA VAL A 204 -12.36 -21.54 -13.43
C VAL A 204 -12.43 -20.17 -12.76
N HIS A 205 -11.34 -19.76 -12.12
CA HIS A 205 -11.20 -18.41 -11.60
C HIS A 205 -10.59 -17.49 -12.66
N LEU A 206 -11.17 -16.29 -12.78
CA LEU A 206 -10.56 -15.20 -13.51
C LEU A 206 -10.23 -14.09 -12.52
N PHE A 207 -8.97 -13.72 -12.51
CA PHE A 207 -8.51 -12.54 -11.80
C PHE A 207 -8.14 -11.48 -12.81
N ASP A 208 -8.37 -10.22 -12.49
CA ASP A 208 -7.90 -9.13 -13.32
C ASP A 208 -6.35 -9.20 -13.42
N ALA A 209 -5.78 -9.29 -14.63
CA ALA A 209 -4.33 -9.25 -14.80
C ALA A 209 -3.81 -7.82 -14.85
N LEU A 210 -4.71 -6.83 -14.95
CA LEU A 210 -4.32 -5.45 -14.99
C LEU A 210 -3.39 -5.17 -13.82
N SER A 211 -2.24 -4.59 -14.16
CA SER A 211 -1.42 -3.86 -13.22
C SER A 211 -2.35 -3.07 -12.31
N ASP A 212 -2.34 -3.35 -11.00
CA ASP A 212 -3.08 -2.61 -9.98
C ASP A 212 -2.61 -1.14 -10.00
N VAL A 213 -3.04 -0.36 -10.99
CA VAL A 213 -2.63 1.03 -11.10
C VAL A 213 -3.40 1.78 -10.04
N VAL A 214 -2.66 2.38 -9.13
CA VAL A 214 -3.20 3.32 -8.16
C VAL A 214 -2.59 4.69 -8.43
N ILE A 215 -3.40 5.73 -8.26
CA ILE A 215 -2.89 7.10 -8.35
C ILE A 215 -2.80 7.67 -6.94
N GLY A 216 -1.62 8.18 -6.60
CA GLY A 216 -1.42 9.03 -5.43
C GLY A 216 -1.51 10.48 -5.85
N VAL A 217 -2.19 11.30 -5.06
CA VAL A 217 -2.30 12.75 -5.26
C VAL A 217 -1.94 13.46 -3.97
N ASP A 218 -0.89 14.26 -3.96
CA ASP A 218 -0.50 15.15 -2.86
C ASP A 218 -0.92 16.58 -3.19
N VAL A 219 -1.97 17.06 -2.54
CA VAL A 219 -2.56 18.38 -2.75
C VAL A 219 -1.96 19.36 -1.75
N GLY A 220 -0.92 20.10 -2.15
CA GLY A 220 -0.38 21.19 -1.34
C GLY A 220 -1.17 22.50 -1.51
N GLY A 221 -0.82 23.52 -0.73
CA GLY A 221 -1.44 24.85 -0.83
C GLY A 221 -1.14 25.60 -2.14
N THR A 222 -0.05 25.27 -2.84
CA THR A 222 0.38 25.95 -4.07
C THR A 222 0.55 25.02 -5.27
N LYS A 223 0.95 23.77 -5.03
CA LYS A 223 1.15 22.75 -6.06
C LYS A 223 0.46 21.45 -5.65
N THR A 224 -0.08 20.76 -6.64
CA THR A 224 -0.54 19.37 -6.54
C THR A 224 0.44 18.49 -7.31
N HIS A 225 1.03 17.50 -6.65
CA HIS A 225 1.85 16.47 -7.27
C HIS A 225 1.07 15.16 -7.31
N ALA A 226 1.02 14.49 -8.45
CA ALA A 226 0.36 13.20 -8.57
C ALA A 226 1.20 12.23 -9.39
N ALA A 227 1.08 10.94 -9.09
CA ALA A 227 1.74 9.88 -9.84
C ALA A 227 0.88 8.62 -9.90
N ALA A 228 0.94 7.93 -11.04
CA ALA A 228 0.41 6.60 -11.23
C ALA A 228 1.49 5.57 -10.88
N PHE A 229 1.10 4.54 -10.13
CA PHE A 229 2.01 3.49 -9.67
C PHE A 229 1.54 2.12 -10.14
N ASP A 230 2.49 1.25 -10.48
CA ASP A 230 2.20 -0.15 -10.75
C ASP A 230 2.02 -0.98 -9.45
N ARG A 231 1.79 -2.29 -9.62
CA ARG A 231 1.69 -3.25 -8.51
C ARG A 231 2.99 -3.42 -7.69
N HIS A 232 4.10 -2.83 -8.08
CA HIS A 232 5.35 -2.85 -7.31
C HIS A 232 5.66 -1.47 -6.70
N PHE A 233 4.70 -0.52 -6.76
CA PHE A 233 4.89 0.89 -6.38
C PHE A 233 6.04 1.56 -7.16
N ASN A 234 6.30 1.12 -8.40
CA ASN A 234 7.13 1.87 -9.33
C ASN A 234 6.27 2.97 -9.95
N VAL A 235 6.86 4.15 -10.11
CA VAL A 235 6.21 5.27 -10.80
C VAL A 235 6.12 4.93 -12.28
N ILE A 236 4.90 4.90 -12.81
CA ILE A 236 4.62 4.76 -14.26
C ILE A 236 4.78 6.14 -14.91
N THR A 237 4.11 7.14 -14.33
CA THR A 237 4.13 8.52 -14.77
C THR A 237 3.73 9.42 -13.61
N ASP A 238 4.26 10.64 -13.59
CA ASP A 238 3.91 11.66 -12.61
C ASP A 238 3.77 13.04 -13.26
N LEU A 239 3.06 13.93 -12.58
CA LEU A 239 2.89 15.31 -13.00
C LEU A 239 2.72 16.23 -11.79
N THR A 240 3.21 17.47 -11.92
CA THR A 240 2.98 18.52 -10.93
C THR A 240 2.26 19.69 -11.59
N VAL A 241 1.16 20.14 -11.00
CA VAL A 241 0.35 21.28 -11.47
C VAL A 241 0.13 22.30 -10.36
N PRO A 242 -0.17 23.57 -10.68
CA PRO A 242 -0.64 24.52 -9.68
C PRO A 242 -1.94 24.05 -9.01
N THR A 243 -2.04 24.22 -7.69
CA THR A 243 -3.26 23.87 -6.95
C THR A 243 -4.41 24.81 -7.32
N LEU A 244 -5.56 24.26 -7.69
CA LEU A 244 -6.80 25.02 -7.87
C LEU A 244 -7.46 25.28 -6.50
N ALA A 245 -7.03 26.34 -5.82
CA ALA A 245 -7.61 26.75 -4.54
C ALA A 245 -8.93 27.52 -4.73
N GLY A 246 -9.83 27.37 -3.74
CA GLY A 246 -11.08 28.13 -3.61
C GLY A 246 -12.31 27.24 -3.32
N GLY A 247 -12.11 26.25 -2.46
CA GLY A 247 -13.14 25.35 -1.96
C GLY A 247 -13.22 24.03 -2.70
N VAL A 248 -14.16 23.18 -2.29
CA VAL A 248 -14.25 21.77 -2.71
C VAL A 248 -14.47 21.60 -4.20
N GLU A 249 -15.26 22.47 -4.83
CA GLU A 249 -15.53 22.36 -6.27
C GLU A 249 -14.25 22.52 -7.08
N GLN A 250 -13.42 23.50 -6.73
CA GLN A 250 -12.18 23.81 -7.46
C GLN A 250 -11.08 22.81 -7.12
N VAL A 251 -10.94 22.44 -5.84
CA VAL A 251 -10.02 21.39 -5.41
C VAL A 251 -10.39 20.05 -6.04
N GLY A 252 -11.66 19.67 -6.00
CA GLY A 252 -12.19 18.45 -6.61
C GLY A 252 -11.97 18.42 -8.12
N ALA A 253 -12.31 19.50 -8.83
CA ALA A 253 -12.05 19.62 -10.26
C ALA A 253 -10.55 19.56 -10.61
N GLY A 254 -9.69 20.14 -9.76
CA GLY A 254 -8.23 20.04 -9.89
C GLY A 254 -7.72 18.61 -9.74
N ILE A 255 -8.24 17.86 -8.76
CA ILE A 255 -7.91 16.45 -8.56
C ILE A 255 -8.39 15.61 -9.75
N ILE A 256 -9.64 15.79 -10.18
CA ILE A 256 -10.22 15.05 -11.31
C ILE A 256 -9.40 15.27 -12.59
N SER A 257 -9.06 16.53 -12.89
CA SER A 257 -8.26 16.84 -14.09
C SER A 257 -6.84 16.24 -14.02
N THR A 258 -6.23 16.24 -12.83
CA THR A 258 -4.93 15.62 -12.58
C THR A 258 -4.98 14.10 -12.76
N VAL A 259 -5.98 13.44 -12.20
CA VAL A 259 -6.19 11.98 -12.35
C VAL A 259 -6.44 11.62 -13.81
N ALA A 260 -7.31 12.36 -14.50
CA ALA A 260 -7.63 12.12 -15.91
C ALA A 260 -6.39 12.27 -16.82
N ALA A 261 -5.48 13.20 -16.51
CA ALA A 261 -4.23 13.36 -17.26
C ALA A 261 -3.32 12.13 -17.12
N LEU A 262 -3.25 11.51 -15.93
CA LEU A 262 -2.46 10.31 -15.67
C LEU A 262 -3.12 9.02 -16.23
N GLN A 263 -4.45 8.98 -16.33
CA GLN A 263 -5.19 7.83 -16.87
C GLN A 263 -5.10 7.67 -18.39
N SER A 264 -4.56 8.66 -19.11
CA SER A 264 -4.60 8.73 -20.59
C SER A 264 -3.87 7.59 -21.35
N ASN A 265 -3.24 6.65 -20.64
CA ASN A 265 -2.44 5.54 -21.22
C ASN A 265 -3.18 4.19 -21.34
N GLY A 266 -4.50 4.14 -21.18
CA GLY A 266 -5.30 2.91 -21.41
C GLY A 266 -5.17 1.84 -20.32
N GLN A 267 -4.58 2.17 -19.17
CA GLN A 267 -4.50 1.29 -18.00
C GLN A 267 -5.72 1.44 -17.10
N GLN A 268 -6.23 0.32 -16.56
CA GLN A 268 -7.36 0.35 -15.63
C GLN A 268 -6.91 0.82 -14.25
N LEU A 269 -7.54 1.90 -13.77
CA LEU A 269 -7.28 2.49 -12.46
C LEU A 269 -8.07 1.71 -11.39
N LYS A 270 -7.40 1.21 -10.35
CA LYS A 270 -8.04 0.53 -9.22
C LYS A 270 -8.57 1.50 -8.16
N GLY A 271 -7.91 2.65 -8.03
CA GLY A 271 -8.35 3.67 -7.08
C GLY A 271 -7.36 4.83 -6.92
N VAL A 272 -7.81 5.85 -6.21
CA VAL A 272 -7.07 7.09 -6.00
C VAL A 272 -6.92 7.37 -4.51
N GLY A 273 -5.70 7.56 -4.06
CA GLY A 273 -5.43 8.04 -2.71
C GLY A 273 -4.95 9.47 -2.74
N ILE A 274 -5.40 10.28 -1.77
CA ILE A 274 -5.25 11.73 -1.82
C ILE A 274 -4.79 12.23 -0.44
N GLY A 275 -3.64 12.88 -0.40
CA GLY A 275 -3.14 13.66 0.73
C GLY A 275 -3.57 15.11 0.57
N LEU A 276 -4.18 15.69 1.61
CA LEU A 276 -4.63 17.09 1.59
C LEU A 276 -4.44 17.75 2.96
N PRO A 277 -4.15 19.06 3.00
CA PRO A 277 -4.05 19.81 4.24
C PRO A 277 -5.40 19.92 4.94
N GLY A 278 -5.35 20.21 6.24
CA GLY A 278 -6.54 20.39 7.08
C GLY A 278 -6.89 19.15 7.89
N ILE A 279 -8.05 19.22 8.54
CA ILE A 279 -8.58 18.15 9.38
C ILE A 279 -9.39 17.21 8.50
N VAL A 280 -8.93 15.97 8.40
CA VAL A 280 -9.49 14.96 7.49
C VAL A 280 -10.13 13.82 8.28
N ASP A 281 -11.42 13.61 8.07
CA ASP A 281 -12.12 12.40 8.50
C ASP A 281 -12.09 11.39 7.35
N SER A 282 -11.07 10.53 7.35
CA SER A 282 -10.90 9.50 6.32
C SER A 282 -12.05 8.49 6.27
N SER A 283 -12.79 8.30 7.37
CA SER A 283 -13.88 7.31 7.42
C SER A 283 -15.16 7.85 6.80
N ALA A 284 -15.45 9.13 7.01
CA ALA A 284 -16.59 9.81 6.43
C ALA A 284 -16.29 10.47 5.07
N GLY A 285 -15.01 10.51 4.66
CA GLY A 285 -14.60 11.18 3.42
C GLY A 285 -14.68 12.71 3.48
N LEU A 286 -14.60 13.29 4.68
CA LEU A 286 -14.82 14.72 4.92
C LEU A 286 -13.52 15.48 5.19
N VAL A 287 -13.50 16.75 4.77
CA VAL A 287 -12.40 17.69 4.99
C VAL A 287 -12.92 18.96 5.65
N ARG A 288 -12.18 19.51 6.61
CA ARG A 288 -12.44 20.77 7.30
C ARG A 288 -11.17 21.58 7.49
N HIS A 289 -11.31 22.89 7.65
CA HIS A 289 -10.23 23.80 8.05
C HIS A 289 -8.99 23.75 7.14
N ALA A 290 -9.15 23.44 5.85
CA ALA A 290 -8.06 23.55 4.88
C ALA A 290 -8.01 24.99 4.32
N ILE A 291 -7.59 25.93 5.18
CA ILE A 291 -7.61 27.37 4.91
C ILE A 291 -6.84 27.71 3.62
N ASN A 292 -5.70 27.05 3.39
CA ASN A 292 -4.88 27.25 2.20
C ASN A 292 -5.57 26.80 0.90
N LEU A 293 -6.60 25.96 0.98
CA LEU A 293 -7.40 25.50 -0.15
C LEU A 293 -8.73 26.27 -0.29
N GLY A 294 -8.99 27.25 0.58
CA GLY A 294 -10.27 27.96 0.64
C GLY A 294 -11.40 27.13 1.23
N ILE A 295 -11.10 26.09 2.01
CA ILE A 295 -12.09 25.28 2.73
C ILE A 295 -12.16 25.80 4.17
N GLY A 296 -13.35 26.29 4.53
CA GLY A 296 -13.64 26.81 5.87
C GLY A 296 -13.95 25.72 6.89
N ASP A 297 -14.76 26.08 7.89
CA ASP A 297 -15.08 25.23 9.05
C ASP A 297 -16.11 24.15 8.72
N ASP A 298 -16.93 24.37 7.69
CA ASP A 298 -17.96 23.42 7.26
C ASP A 298 -17.32 22.14 6.71
N ALA A 299 -17.86 21.00 7.15
CA ALA A 299 -17.43 19.69 6.68
C ALA A 299 -17.84 19.50 5.23
N LEU A 300 -16.88 19.14 4.38
CA LEU A 300 -17.15 18.94 2.97
C LEU A 300 -16.77 17.55 2.52
N ASP A 301 -17.74 16.87 1.94
CA ASP A 301 -17.59 15.53 1.36
C ASP A 301 -16.92 15.63 -0.01
N ILE A 302 -15.63 15.30 -0.03
CA ILE A 302 -14.82 15.25 -1.24
C ILE A 302 -14.83 13.86 -1.86
N VAL A 303 -14.88 12.80 -1.05
CA VAL A 303 -14.79 11.41 -1.53
C VAL A 303 -15.99 11.04 -2.38
N SER A 304 -17.23 11.33 -1.93
CA SER A 304 -18.43 10.98 -2.70
C SER A 304 -18.45 11.68 -4.06
N ARG A 305 -17.96 12.91 -4.14
CA ARG A 305 -17.88 13.69 -5.39
C ARG A 305 -16.85 13.12 -6.35
N LEU A 306 -15.68 12.74 -5.83
CA LEU A 306 -14.62 12.14 -6.63
C LEU A 306 -15.03 10.75 -7.11
N ASN A 307 -15.59 9.90 -6.26
CA ASN A 307 -16.08 8.57 -6.63
C ASN A 307 -17.12 8.65 -7.76
N ALA A 308 -18.09 9.57 -7.64
CA ALA A 308 -19.13 9.75 -8.65
C ALA A 308 -18.59 10.18 -10.02
N THR A 309 -17.44 10.85 -10.06
CA THR A 309 -16.86 11.38 -11.30
C THR A 309 -15.78 10.46 -11.89
N LEU A 310 -14.94 9.87 -11.06
CA LEU A 310 -13.82 9.03 -11.48
C LEU A 310 -14.23 7.57 -11.70
N GLY A 311 -15.37 7.13 -11.16
CA GLY A 311 -15.84 5.75 -11.29
C GLY A 311 -14.99 4.72 -10.55
N VAL A 312 -14.06 5.18 -9.71
CA VAL A 312 -13.18 4.34 -8.89
C VAL A 312 -13.19 4.80 -7.43
N PRO A 313 -12.93 3.90 -6.47
CA PRO A 313 -12.83 4.28 -5.06
C PRO A 313 -11.71 5.30 -4.80
N CYS A 314 -12.03 6.31 -4.01
CA CYS A 314 -11.11 7.35 -3.56
C CYS A 314 -10.95 7.34 -2.04
N TRP A 315 -9.72 7.54 -1.57
CA TRP A 315 -9.39 7.64 -0.15
C TRP A 315 -8.64 8.92 0.14
N ILE A 316 -8.94 9.52 1.29
CA ILE A 316 -8.30 10.76 1.72
C ILE A 316 -7.57 10.59 3.05
N ALA A 317 -6.47 11.31 3.20
CA ALA A 317 -5.81 11.52 4.48
C ALA A 317 -5.28 12.95 4.56
N ASN A 318 -4.95 13.37 5.77
CA ASN A 318 -4.10 14.54 5.96
C ASN A 318 -2.77 14.34 5.20
N ASP A 319 -2.26 15.38 4.55
CA ASP A 319 -1.03 15.40 3.74
C ASP A 319 0.20 14.89 4.51
N VAL A 320 0.42 15.34 5.75
CA VAL A 320 1.54 14.90 6.58
C VAL A 320 1.38 13.44 7.01
N ASN A 321 0.16 13.00 7.29
CA ASN A 321 -0.14 11.59 7.55
C ASN A 321 0.07 10.69 6.31
N ALA A 322 -0.30 11.18 5.12
CA ALA A 322 0.00 10.49 3.87
C ALA A 322 1.52 10.40 3.67
N ALA A 323 2.26 11.50 3.80
CA ALA A 323 3.72 11.49 3.70
C ALA A 323 4.39 10.52 4.69
N ALA A 324 3.90 10.44 5.93
CA ALA A 324 4.39 9.48 6.93
C ALA A 324 4.18 8.02 6.48
N LEU A 325 3.02 7.72 5.89
CA LEU A 325 2.75 6.40 5.31
C LEU A 325 3.68 6.12 4.13
N GLY A 326 3.98 7.11 3.30
CA GLY A 326 4.91 6.96 2.18
C GLY A 326 6.34 6.67 2.64
N VAL A 327 6.82 7.39 3.67
CA VAL A 327 8.10 7.09 4.33
C VAL A 327 8.12 5.66 4.85
N TYR A 328 7.06 5.24 5.56
CA TYR A 328 6.95 3.88 6.08
C TYR A 328 7.00 2.83 4.96
N GLU A 329 6.30 3.06 3.85
CA GLU A 329 6.28 2.19 2.68
C GLU A 329 7.64 2.02 2.01
N ILE A 330 8.44 3.08 1.97
CA ILE A 330 9.81 3.03 1.44
C ILE A 330 10.71 2.25 2.40
N LEU A 331 10.74 2.67 3.67
CA LEU A 331 11.69 2.12 4.64
C LEU A 331 11.43 0.64 4.97
N ARG A 332 10.18 0.19 4.96
CA ARG A 332 9.84 -1.22 5.27
C ARG A 332 10.33 -2.21 4.21
N ARG A 333 10.64 -1.75 2.99
CA ARG A 333 11.21 -2.59 1.92
C ARG A 333 12.55 -3.18 2.36
N ASP A 334 13.38 -2.33 2.97
CA ASP A 334 14.72 -2.70 3.44
C ASP A 334 14.74 -3.11 4.92
N HIS A 335 13.72 -2.71 5.68
CA HIS A 335 13.62 -2.95 7.13
C HIS A 335 12.34 -3.69 7.48
N ARG A 336 12.32 -5.01 7.28
CA ARG A 336 11.14 -5.87 7.57
C ARG A 336 10.62 -5.80 9.02
N GLY A 337 11.42 -5.26 9.95
CA GLY A 337 11.05 -5.08 11.36
C GLY A 337 10.46 -3.72 11.72
N LEU A 338 10.41 -2.75 10.78
CA LEU A 338 9.87 -1.41 11.05
C LEU A 338 8.36 -1.50 11.32
N ARG A 339 7.92 -1.01 12.49
CA ARG A 339 6.50 -0.95 12.85
C ARG A 339 6.03 0.45 13.15
N ASP A 340 6.86 1.18 13.90
CA ASP A 340 6.46 2.45 14.49
C ASP A 340 7.38 3.56 13.97
N LEU A 341 6.79 4.63 13.47
CA LEU A 341 7.52 5.73 12.84
C LEU A 341 6.84 7.06 13.10
N VAL A 342 7.63 8.10 13.38
CA VAL A 342 7.15 9.49 13.36
C VAL A 342 7.83 10.20 12.20
N TYR A 343 7.05 10.77 11.31
CA TYR A 343 7.52 11.68 10.27
C TYR A 343 7.26 13.12 10.71
N LEU A 344 8.31 13.90 10.95
CA LEU A 344 8.24 15.32 11.30
C LEU A 344 8.40 16.17 10.03
N SER A 345 7.31 16.80 9.61
CA SER A 345 7.29 17.72 8.47
C SER A 345 7.56 19.16 8.93
N ILE A 346 8.63 19.75 8.41
CA ILE A 346 9.03 21.14 8.67
C ILE A 346 8.92 21.91 7.36
N GLY A 347 7.83 22.65 7.19
CA GLY A 347 7.53 23.45 6.02
C GLY A 347 7.09 24.85 6.41
N THR A 348 6.06 25.39 5.75
CA THR A 348 5.38 26.62 6.19
C THR A 348 4.95 26.53 7.65
N GLY A 349 4.41 25.38 8.04
CA GLY A 349 4.10 24.99 9.41
C GLY A 349 4.96 23.85 9.93
N ILE A 350 4.63 23.35 11.12
CA ILE A 350 5.24 22.13 11.69
C ILE A 350 4.15 21.16 12.12
N ALA A 351 4.21 19.94 11.59
CA ALA A 351 3.32 18.85 11.97
C ALA A 351 4.05 17.52 11.89
N ALA A 352 3.49 16.50 12.52
CA ALA A 352 4.01 15.14 12.51
C ALA A 352 2.95 14.16 12.03
N GLY A 353 3.35 13.19 11.21
CA GLY A 353 2.53 12.02 10.92
C GLY A 353 3.05 10.85 11.72
N VAL A 354 2.15 10.13 12.39
CA VAL A 354 2.52 9.04 13.30
C VAL A 354 2.01 7.72 12.73
N ILE A 355 2.92 6.76 12.56
CA ILE A 355 2.63 5.38 12.18
C ILE A 355 2.85 4.51 13.41
N LEU A 356 1.83 3.77 13.83
CA LEU A 356 1.90 2.78 14.91
C LEU A 356 1.35 1.45 14.39
N ASP A 357 2.05 0.34 14.66
CA ASP A 357 1.73 -0.98 14.12
C ASP A 357 1.52 -0.96 12.60
N GLY A 358 2.35 -0.17 11.90
CA GLY A 358 2.26 0.03 10.46
C GLY A 358 1.03 0.78 9.97
N ARG A 359 0.24 1.43 10.84
CA ARG A 359 -0.99 2.17 10.51
C ARG A 359 -0.89 3.63 10.92
N ILE A 360 -1.55 4.51 10.16
CA ILE A 360 -1.66 5.93 10.53
C ILE A 360 -2.43 6.06 11.86
N TYR A 361 -1.78 6.68 12.85
CA TYR A 361 -2.40 7.06 14.10
C TYR A 361 -2.99 8.47 13.98
N ARG A 362 -4.32 8.55 13.86
CA ARG A 362 -5.06 9.81 13.66
C ARG A 362 -5.50 10.48 14.97
N GLY A 363 -5.45 9.75 16.08
CA GLY A 363 -6.08 10.17 17.34
C GLY A 363 -7.61 10.17 17.26
N HIS A 364 -8.28 10.68 18.30
CA HIS A 364 -9.74 10.64 18.41
C HIS A 364 -10.46 11.55 17.39
N ASN A 365 -9.93 12.77 17.21
CA ASN A 365 -10.56 13.82 16.38
C ASN A 365 -9.72 14.18 15.14
N GLY A 366 -8.71 13.38 14.78
CA GLY A 366 -7.83 13.68 13.64
C GLY A 366 -6.66 14.65 13.93
N PHE A 367 -6.50 15.12 15.16
CA PHE A 367 -5.45 16.07 15.57
C PHE A 367 -4.13 15.43 16.01
N ALA A 368 -4.03 14.09 16.00
CA ALA A 368 -2.75 13.47 16.35
C ALA A 368 -1.70 13.90 15.32
N GLY A 369 -0.62 14.52 15.80
CA GLY A 369 0.41 15.05 14.93
C GLY A 369 0.47 16.57 14.82
N ASP A 370 -0.52 17.32 15.33
CA ASP A 370 -0.51 18.80 15.34
C ASP A 370 0.44 19.40 16.39
N ILE A 371 1.68 18.92 16.39
CA ILE A 371 2.72 19.26 17.36
C ILE A 371 3.24 20.69 17.19
N GLY A 372 2.97 21.34 16.05
CA GLY A 372 3.30 22.73 15.81
C GLY A 372 2.74 23.66 16.88
N HIS A 373 1.67 23.25 17.56
CA HIS A 373 1.03 24.01 18.64
C HIS A 373 1.51 23.64 20.04
N PHE A 374 2.53 22.79 20.19
CA PHE A 374 3.22 22.62 21.47
C PHE A 374 3.79 23.95 21.95
N CYS A 375 3.47 24.35 23.18
CA CYS A 375 4.14 25.47 23.83
C CYS A 375 5.57 25.05 24.19
N ILE A 376 6.52 25.31 23.29
CA ILE A 376 7.92 24.91 23.42
C ILE A 376 8.78 26.04 24.04
N ASP A 377 8.28 27.26 23.94
CA ASP A 377 8.89 28.48 24.50
C ASP A 377 7.80 29.42 25.04
N PRO A 378 7.42 29.32 26.33
CA PRO A 378 6.35 30.13 26.92
C PRO A 378 6.53 31.64 26.78
N ASP A 379 7.77 32.11 26.68
CA ASP A 379 8.13 33.53 26.50
C ASP A 379 8.26 33.91 25.01
N GLY A 380 8.03 32.95 24.11
CA GLY A 380 8.14 33.10 22.66
C GLY A 380 7.03 33.94 22.03
N PRO A 381 7.06 34.10 20.69
CA PRO A 381 6.09 34.91 19.96
C PRO A 381 4.68 34.31 19.99
N ARG A 382 3.68 35.16 19.71
CA ARG A 382 2.30 34.71 19.46
C ARG A 382 2.22 33.95 18.14
N CYS A 383 1.53 32.82 18.18
CA CYS A 383 1.19 32.00 17.03
C CYS A 383 -0.12 32.47 16.38
N VAL A 384 -0.31 32.14 15.11
CA VAL A 384 -1.56 32.41 14.38
C VAL A 384 -2.74 31.67 15.00
N CYS A 385 -2.52 30.52 15.65
CA CYS A 385 -3.56 29.80 16.39
C CYS A 385 -4.04 30.53 17.66
N GLY A 386 -3.41 31.64 18.05
CA GLY A 386 -3.77 32.46 19.21
C GLY A 386 -3.00 32.13 20.49
N LEU A 387 -2.34 30.97 20.55
CA LEU A 387 -1.45 30.60 21.66
C LEU A 387 -0.09 31.31 21.58
N GLN A 388 0.63 31.32 22.70
CA GLN A 388 1.99 31.87 22.80
C GLN A 388 3.01 30.74 22.84
N GLY A 389 4.14 30.91 22.14
CA GLY A 389 5.26 29.99 22.28
C GLY A 389 5.15 28.68 21.52
N CYS A 390 4.25 28.60 20.54
CA CYS A 390 4.08 27.41 19.70
C CYS A 390 5.38 27.07 18.97
N LEU A 391 5.70 25.78 18.86
CA LEU A 391 6.82 25.26 18.07
C LEU A 391 6.84 25.84 16.65
N GLU A 392 5.67 25.88 16.00
CA GLU A 392 5.52 26.48 14.67
C GLU A 392 5.93 27.95 14.64
N ALA A 393 5.60 28.73 15.68
CA ALA A 393 5.87 30.16 15.72
C ALA A 393 7.36 30.50 15.90
N VAL A 394 8.19 29.52 16.30
CA VAL A 394 9.62 29.68 16.56
C VAL A 394 10.52 28.94 15.57
N ALA A 395 10.05 27.84 14.97
CA ALA A 395 10.90 26.94 14.19
C ALA A 395 10.38 26.59 12.78
N SER A 396 9.16 27.00 12.38
CA SER A 396 8.68 26.73 11.01
C SER A 396 9.42 27.55 9.96
N GLY A 397 9.30 27.19 8.69
CA GLY A 397 9.85 27.97 7.57
C GLY A 397 9.35 29.41 7.53
N THR A 398 8.08 29.65 7.87
CA THR A 398 7.53 31.01 8.03
C THR A 398 8.16 31.74 9.21
N ALA A 399 8.37 31.07 10.34
CA ALA A 399 9.04 31.66 11.50
C ALA A 399 10.51 31.99 11.21
N LEU A 400 11.23 31.10 10.51
CA LEU A 400 12.62 31.28 10.10
C LEU A 400 12.76 32.43 9.11
N SER A 401 11.90 32.48 8.09
CA SER A 401 11.90 33.56 7.09
C SER A 401 11.61 34.93 7.76
N ARG A 402 10.72 34.98 8.74
CA ARG A 402 10.46 36.22 9.50
C ARG A 402 11.67 36.65 10.34
N GLN A 403 12.45 35.70 10.83
CA GLN A 403 13.65 35.97 11.61
C GLN A 403 14.84 36.40 10.73
N TRP A 404 14.83 36.08 9.43
CA TRP A 404 15.98 36.27 8.53
C TRP A 404 15.67 37.02 7.23
N PRO A 405 16.29 38.18 6.96
CA PRO A 405 16.71 39.23 7.91
C PRO A 405 15.47 40.00 8.35
N ALA A 406 15.45 40.58 9.56
CA ALA A 406 14.30 41.29 10.13
C ALA A 406 13.52 42.16 9.11
N ALA A 407 12.48 41.57 8.49
CA ALA A 407 11.59 42.16 7.47
C ALA A 407 12.25 42.82 6.22
N GLY A 408 13.36 42.27 5.69
CA GLY A 408 13.98 42.74 4.44
C GLY A 408 13.49 42.02 3.16
N PRO A 409 13.65 42.60 1.95
CA PRO A 409 13.19 42.03 0.67
C PRO A 409 13.91 40.73 0.24
N HIS A 410 14.90 40.25 1.00
CA HIS A 410 15.66 39.03 0.75
C HIS A 410 15.39 37.93 1.81
N SER A 411 14.29 38.03 2.55
CA SER A 411 13.96 37.09 3.63
C SER A 411 13.41 35.77 3.11
N SER A 412 14.25 34.74 3.02
CA SER A 412 13.84 33.38 2.69
C SER A 412 14.62 32.33 3.48
N VAL A 413 14.04 31.14 3.62
CA VAL A 413 14.69 30.00 4.28
C VAL A 413 15.98 29.63 3.54
N GLU A 414 15.95 29.63 2.21
CA GLU A 414 17.12 29.34 1.35
C GLU A 414 18.25 30.33 1.60
N ALA A 415 17.93 31.63 1.70
CA ALA A 415 18.92 32.65 2.00
C ALA A 415 19.52 32.50 3.41
N LEU A 416 18.72 32.06 4.39
CA LEU A 416 19.15 31.79 5.77
C LEU A 416 20.16 30.64 5.82
N PHE A 417 19.79 29.48 5.24
CA PHE A 417 20.67 28.31 5.20
C PHE A 417 21.96 28.61 4.45
N ALA A 418 21.87 29.28 3.29
CA ALA A 418 23.05 29.66 2.52
C ALA A 418 23.99 30.62 3.28
N ALA A 419 23.46 31.49 4.16
CA ALA A 419 24.27 32.37 5.00
C ALA A 419 24.94 31.62 6.15
N ALA A 420 24.21 30.71 6.81
CA ALA A 420 24.77 29.86 7.86
C ALA A 420 25.88 28.94 7.32
N ASP A 421 25.72 28.37 6.13
CA ASP A 421 26.76 27.58 5.45
C ASP A 421 28.04 28.38 5.18
N ARG A 422 27.91 29.70 5.00
CA ARG A 422 29.06 30.63 4.85
C ARG A 422 29.64 31.08 6.20
N GLY A 423 29.12 30.58 7.32
CA GLY A 423 29.57 30.93 8.66
C GLY A 423 29.05 32.28 9.17
N ASP A 424 27.92 32.78 8.68
CA ASP A 424 27.29 33.98 9.24
C ASP A 424 26.79 33.72 10.67
N ASP A 425 27.23 34.54 11.62
CA ASP A 425 26.95 34.37 13.05
C ASP A 425 25.46 34.54 13.38
N GLU A 426 24.77 35.46 12.72
CA GLU A 426 23.34 35.71 12.97
C GLU A 426 22.49 34.58 12.40
N ALA A 427 22.80 34.12 11.17
CA ALA A 427 22.14 32.98 10.55
C ALA A 427 22.31 31.71 11.39
N THR A 428 23.55 31.46 11.83
CA THR A 428 23.91 30.33 12.69
C THR A 428 23.15 30.38 14.03
N LEU A 429 23.02 31.56 14.63
CA LEU A 429 22.28 31.75 15.88
C LEU A 429 20.78 31.48 15.71
N ILE A 430 20.17 31.97 14.63
CA ILE A 430 18.75 31.76 14.34
C ILE A 430 18.46 30.27 14.14
N LEU A 431 19.24 29.59 13.28
CA LEU A 431 19.09 28.16 13.05
C LEU A 431 19.34 27.35 14.32
N GLY A 432 20.40 27.68 15.08
CA GLY A 432 20.71 27.01 16.34
C GLY A 432 19.58 27.08 17.37
N ARG A 433 18.90 28.23 17.48
CA ARG A 433 17.72 28.39 18.35
C ARG A 433 16.54 27.56 17.86
N ALA A 434 16.21 27.63 16.57
CA ALA A 434 15.13 26.85 16.00
C ALA A 434 15.35 25.34 16.19
N VAL A 435 16.58 24.87 15.97
CA VAL A 435 16.95 23.46 16.14
C VAL A 435 16.93 23.02 17.60
N GLU A 436 17.26 23.88 18.56
CA GLU A 436 17.08 23.57 19.98
C GLU A 436 15.58 23.34 20.33
N HIS A 437 14.67 24.12 19.75
CA HIS A 437 13.22 23.88 19.90
C HIS A 437 12.77 22.58 19.22
N LEU A 438 13.27 22.29 18.02
CA LEU A 438 13.01 21.02 17.33
C LEU A 438 13.56 19.81 18.12
N THR A 439 14.75 19.93 18.71
CA THR A 439 15.34 18.88 19.57
C THR A 439 14.45 18.56 20.76
N ARG A 440 13.86 19.58 21.39
CA ARG A 440 12.88 19.39 22.47
C ARG A 440 11.61 18.70 21.98
N ALA A 441 11.12 19.07 20.79
CA ALA A 441 9.95 18.42 20.19
C ALA A 441 10.22 16.94 19.87
N VAL A 442 11.37 16.61 19.29
CA VAL A 442 11.82 15.24 19.04
C VAL A 442 11.90 14.44 20.34
N HIS A 443 12.43 15.03 21.41
CA HIS A 443 12.47 14.38 22.72
C HIS A 443 11.07 14.10 23.28
N ILE A 444 10.14 15.07 23.18
CA ILE A 444 8.75 14.89 23.61
C ILE A 444 8.08 13.75 22.82
N LEU A 445 8.25 13.74 21.50
CA LEU A 445 7.71 12.69 20.63
C LEU A 445 8.25 11.32 20.99
N ALA A 446 9.55 11.21 21.23
CA ALA A 446 10.19 9.95 21.63
C ALA A 446 9.62 9.42 22.95
N LEU A 447 9.41 10.30 23.94
CA LEU A 447 8.80 9.90 25.22
C LEU A 447 7.31 9.57 25.11
N THR A 448 6.62 10.12 24.11
CA THR A 448 5.18 9.94 23.93
C THR A 448 4.87 8.67 23.16
N PHE A 449 5.62 8.37 22.11
CA PHE A 449 5.30 7.29 21.17
C PHE A 449 6.31 6.14 21.15
N ASP A 450 7.56 6.39 21.55
CA ASP A 450 8.67 5.41 21.51
C ASP A 450 8.80 4.63 20.19
N VAL A 451 8.90 5.36 19.07
CA VAL A 451 8.91 4.79 17.70
C VAL A 451 10.27 4.30 17.18
N ASP A 452 10.32 3.28 16.33
CA ASP A 452 11.58 2.76 15.76
C ASP A 452 12.41 3.84 15.05
N ARG A 453 11.75 4.77 14.35
CA ARG A 453 12.39 5.85 13.58
C ARG A 453 11.66 7.18 13.71
N ILE A 454 12.43 8.27 13.77
CA ILE A 454 11.96 9.64 13.65
C ILE A 454 12.56 10.21 12.37
N VAL A 455 11.71 10.50 11.38
CA VAL A 455 12.13 10.93 10.06
C VAL A 455 11.82 12.40 9.86
N ILE A 456 12.82 13.20 9.50
CA ILE A 456 12.69 14.65 9.29
C ILE A 456 12.50 14.93 7.80
N GLY A 457 11.45 15.70 7.47
CA GLY A 457 11.17 16.11 6.10
C GLY A 457 10.51 17.49 6.02
N GLY A 458 9.86 17.75 4.89
CA GLY A 458 9.27 19.06 4.57
C GLY A 458 10.25 20.03 3.93
N GLY A 459 9.73 21.12 3.37
CA GLY A 459 10.50 22.04 2.52
C GLY A 459 11.71 22.68 3.21
N VAL A 460 11.67 22.91 4.53
CA VAL A 460 12.82 23.43 5.27
C VAL A 460 13.94 22.38 5.33
N ALA A 461 13.59 21.11 5.54
CA ALA A 461 14.55 20.01 5.52
C ALA A 461 15.11 19.78 4.11
N ASP A 462 14.33 19.97 3.05
CA ASP A 462 14.79 19.84 1.67
C ASP A 462 15.82 20.91 1.28
N VAL A 463 15.69 22.14 1.79
CA VAL A 463 16.60 23.26 1.51
C VAL A 463 17.95 23.12 2.23
N GLY A 464 17.92 22.62 3.46
CA GLY A 464 19.06 22.68 4.38
C GLY A 464 19.45 21.34 4.99
N ALA A 465 19.19 20.23 4.29
CA ALA A 465 19.17 18.87 4.84
C ALA A 465 20.40 18.54 5.70
N SER A 466 21.61 18.68 5.15
CA SER A 466 22.85 18.36 5.85
C SER A 466 23.07 19.23 7.08
N LEU A 467 22.95 20.56 6.91
CA LEU A 467 23.17 21.50 8.00
C LEU A 467 22.14 21.31 9.12
N LEU A 468 20.87 21.14 8.77
CA LEU A 468 19.79 20.87 9.72
C LEU A 468 20.06 19.61 10.54
N MET A 469 20.51 18.53 9.90
CA MET A 469 20.89 17.30 10.59
C MET A 469 22.09 17.49 11.50
N ASP A 470 23.13 18.20 11.06
CA ASP A 470 24.30 18.48 11.89
C ASP A 470 23.90 19.21 13.19
N PHE A 471 23.05 20.25 13.10
CA PHE A 471 22.57 20.95 14.29
C PHE A 471 21.66 20.06 15.16
N LEU A 472 20.82 19.21 14.56
CA LEU A 472 19.93 18.30 15.29
C LEU A 472 20.74 17.25 16.05
N GLU A 473 21.74 16.63 15.41
CA GLU A 473 22.64 15.67 16.04
C GLU A 473 23.40 16.33 17.19
N GLN A 474 23.90 17.55 17.02
CA GLN A 474 24.52 18.30 18.12
C GLN A 474 23.53 18.55 19.28
N GLY A 475 22.29 18.92 18.99
CA GLY A 475 21.23 19.10 19.98
C GLY A 475 20.92 17.81 20.75
N LEU A 476 20.77 16.69 20.04
CA LEU A 476 20.49 15.38 20.62
C LEU A 476 21.68 14.86 21.45
N ASN A 477 22.92 15.05 20.98
CA ASN A 477 24.12 14.72 21.74
C ASN A 477 24.19 15.52 23.05
N ARG A 478 23.88 16.83 23.01
CA ARG A 478 23.76 17.64 24.23
C ARG A 478 22.69 17.07 25.16
N LEU A 479 21.50 16.73 24.64
CA LEU A 479 20.40 16.16 25.43
C LEU A 479 20.80 14.84 26.11
N GLN A 480 21.44 13.92 25.38
CA GLN A 480 21.90 12.63 25.89
C GLN A 480 23.01 12.75 26.93
N SER A 481 23.84 13.79 26.85
CA SER A 481 24.91 14.04 27.84
C SER A 481 24.37 14.43 29.22
N ARG A 482 23.14 14.96 29.29
CA ARG A 482 22.56 15.52 30.53
C ARG A 482 21.97 14.47 31.48
N SER A 483 21.64 13.28 31.01
CA SER A 483 21.02 12.24 31.83
C SER A 483 21.25 10.84 31.28
N PRO A 484 21.51 9.82 32.13
CA PRO A 484 21.50 8.42 31.71
C PRO A 484 20.16 8.01 31.07
N PHE A 485 19.06 8.61 31.51
CA PHE A 485 17.73 8.33 30.95
C PHE A 485 17.61 8.79 29.49
N THR A 486 18.03 10.03 29.17
CA THR A 486 17.97 10.54 27.79
C THR A 486 18.93 9.81 26.87
N ARG A 487 20.06 9.33 27.40
CA ARG A 487 20.98 8.45 26.67
C ARG A 487 20.34 7.11 26.30
N ALA A 488 19.54 6.52 27.20
CA ALA A 488 18.88 5.25 26.96
C ALA A 488 17.82 5.30 25.83
N LEU A 489 17.31 6.49 25.49
CA LEU A 489 16.38 6.67 24.35
C LEU A 489 17.05 6.44 22.99
N ASN A 490 18.38 6.55 22.93
CA ASN A 490 19.21 6.34 21.74
C ASN A 490 18.73 7.10 20.48
N LEU A 491 18.38 8.39 20.65
CA LEU A 491 17.73 9.17 19.58
C LEU A 491 18.62 9.47 18.38
N CYS A 492 19.95 9.53 18.55
CA CYS A 492 20.87 9.76 17.44
C CYS A 492 20.82 8.62 16.41
N ASP A 493 20.58 7.38 16.84
CA ASP A 493 20.49 6.22 15.95
C ASP A 493 19.09 6.04 15.33
N ARG A 494 18.09 6.77 15.84
CA ARG A 494 16.69 6.67 15.43
C ARG A 494 16.26 7.81 14.50
N ILE A 495 17.00 8.92 14.49
CA ILE A 495 16.69 10.08 13.66
C ILE A 495 17.31 9.93 12.27
N MET A 496 16.58 10.32 11.23
CA MET A 496 17.10 10.37 9.86
C MET A 496 16.36 11.40 9.03
N LEU A 497 16.92 11.78 7.89
CA LEU A 497 16.21 12.54 6.86
C LEU A 497 15.24 11.65 6.08
N LYS A 498 14.21 12.26 5.51
CA LYS A 498 13.32 11.56 4.60
C LYS A 498 14.08 11.02 3.38
N PRO A 499 13.63 9.89 2.82
CA PRO A 499 14.11 9.41 1.52
C PRO A 499 13.90 10.47 0.41
N PRO A 500 14.72 10.45 -0.67
CA PRO A 500 14.62 11.40 -1.78
C PRO A 500 13.34 11.22 -2.63
N GLU A 501 12.68 10.07 -2.55
CA GLU A 501 11.44 9.76 -3.25
C GLU A 501 10.28 10.70 -2.85
N PRO A 502 9.25 10.86 -3.70
CA PRO A 502 8.09 11.71 -3.41
C PRO A 502 7.16 11.07 -2.37
N VAL A 503 7.55 11.16 -1.09
CA VAL A 503 6.89 10.50 0.05
C VAL A 503 5.39 10.84 0.17
N GLY A 504 4.98 12.07 -0.13
CA GLY A 504 3.57 12.49 -0.08
C GLY A 504 2.71 11.71 -1.08
N VAL A 505 3.18 11.64 -2.33
CA VAL A 505 2.49 10.95 -3.43
C VAL A 505 2.49 9.44 -3.24
N ILE A 506 3.61 8.85 -2.83
CA ILE A 506 3.72 7.41 -2.51
C ILE A 506 2.78 7.06 -1.37
N GLY A 507 2.76 7.89 -0.33
CA GLY A 507 1.89 7.72 0.81
C GLY A 507 0.41 7.82 0.45
N ALA A 508 0.04 8.78 -0.39
CA ALA A 508 -1.30 8.90 -0.93
C ALA A 508 -1.69 7.63 -1.71
N ALA A 509 -0.84 7.15 -2.64
CA ALA A 509 -1.09 5.91 -3.37
C ALA A 509 -1.23 4.68 -2.45
N ALA A 510 -0.47 4.64 -1.35
CA ALA A 510 -0.55 3.57 -0.36
C ALA A 510 -1.87 3.54 0.41
N LEU A 511 -2.56 4.67 0.56
CA LEU A 511 -3.93 4.70 1.10
C LEU A 511 -4.88 3.88 0.23
N ALA A 512 -4.80 4.07 -1.09
CA ALA A 512 -5.65 3.34 -2.04
C ALA A 512 -5.35 1.85 -2.05
N ARG A 513 -4.08 1.49 -1.87
CA ARG A 513 -3.64 0.11 -1.97
C ARG A 513 -3.91 -0.74 -0.72
N ARG A 514 -3.84 -0.12 0.46
CA ARG A 514 -4.04 -0.80 1.76
C ARG A 514 -5.50 -0.87 2.17
N SER A 515 -6.36 -0.14 1.49
CA SER A 515 -7.79 -0.19 1.75
C SER A 515 -8.35 -1.45 1.10
N PRO A 516 -9.18 -2.23 1.82
CA PRO A 516 -9.86 -3.35 1.20
C PRO A 516 -10.66 -2.84 0.00
N SER A 517 -10.57 -3.55 -1.14
CA SER A 517 -11.61 -3.51 -2.16
C SER A 517 -12.93 -3.69 -1.41
N GLY A 518 -13.82 -2.71 -1.50
CA GLY A 518 -15.04 -2.64 -0.69
C GLY A 518 -15.91 -3.88 -0.79
#